data_AF-A0A7J4DQR9-F1
#
_entry.id   AF-A0A7J4DQR9-F1
#
_cell.length_a   1.000
_cell.length_b   1.000
_cell.length_c   1.000
_cell.angle_alpha   90.00
_cell.angle_beta   90.00
_cell.angle_gamma   90.00
#
_symmetry.space_group_name_H-M   'P 1'
#
loop_
_entity.id
_entity.type
_entity.pdbx_description
1 polymer ?
#
loop_
_entity_poly.entity_id
_entity_poly.type
_entity_poly.pdbx_seq_one_letter_code
_entity_poly.pdbx_strand_id
1 'polypeptide(L)'
;MSANSGNFRPTISEKRWDKRIEEELIRVWEEEDLYKFTYDPRKPIIVIDTPPPYPSGKWHVGGAAHYVQIDMVARYFRMKGWNVRVPWYADRNGLPVEVAVEKKYKVNAHELAKTREGRLRFLELCKRELDAIEAELVKIWKRLGCSFEYWKDGTDSPTYRRITQSTFIELWKRGLIYEAERPVNWCPRCRTTLSEAEIEYKEEKGYLYYVKWKVKETGEEIVIATTRPELIGATVAVAYNPEDSRYKHLKGKHAIVPLYEYEVPIIEHSSIDPSFGTGIMMVSTYGDWHDEMIVKEAGLKPRVIIEPNGKMSGLAGFLAGLSVRKAREKIVEVLEEKGLLVKREEIQHNVPVCWRCKTPIEIIHVKEYFLKQMEFKEELKKIVHRMQIKPEKHRQKLLDWIESIKMDWPISRTRYYGTEIPLWTCKKCGAKLVPEPGRYYRPWLEEPPWSKCPNCGAPREHLEGEKRVFDTWFDSSISVLYASGYMREQDIFERVFSGEIPWTLRPQGVD
;
A
#
# COMPACT_ATOMS: atom_id res chain seq x y z
N MET A 1 56.39 45.65 -10.98
CA MET A 1 55.47 44.75 -11.70
C MET A 1 54.06 45.07 -11.25
N SER A 2 53.34 45.80 -12.09
CA SER A 2 51.99 46.30 -11.84
C SER A 2 50.97 45.16 -11.82
N ALA A 3 50.23 45.05 -10.72
CA ALA A 3 49.08 44.16 -10.61
C ALA A 3 48.03 44.56 -11.67
N ASN A 4 47.70 43.61 -12.54
CA ASN A 4 46.68 43.78 -13.57
C ASN A 4 45.31 43.80 -12.88
N SER A 5 44.85 44.98 -12.45
CA SER A 5 43.50 45.21 -11.95
C SER A 5 42.53 45.13 -13.13
N GLY A 6 42.21 43.90 -13.55
CA GLY A 6 41.14 43.66 -14.51
C GLY A 6 39.84 44.21 -13.94
N ASN A 7 39.36 45.32 -14.51
CA ASN A 7 38.05 45.89 -14.19
C ASN A 7 36.99 44.80 -14.41
N PHE A 8 36.41 44.30 -13.32
CA PHE A 8 35.24 43.43 -13.40
C PHE A 8 34.10 44.21 -14.06
N ARG A 9 33.80 43.88 -15.32
CA ARG A 9 32.60 44.35 -16.01
C ARG A 9 31.56 43.23 -15.92
N PRO A 10 30.43 43.45 -15.25
CA PRO A 10 29.34 42.49 -15.27
C PRO A 10 28.89 42.25 -16.71
N THR A 11 28.77 40.99 -17.11
CA THR A 11 28.26 40.61 -18.44
C THR A 11 26.76 40.92 -18.59
N ILE A 12 26.04 40.98 -17.47
CA ILE A 12 24.62 41.31 -17.38
C ILE A 12 24.50 42.82 -17.15
N SER A 13 23.85 43.52 -18.08
CA SER A 13 23.73 44.99 -18.10
C SER A 13 22.41 45.49 -17.49
N GLU A 14 21.46 44.57 -17.35
CA GLU A 14 20.10 44.78 -16.89
C GLU A 14 20.08 45.10 -15.39
N LYS A 15 19.44 46.22 -15.04
CA LYS A 15 19.33 46.69 -13.65
C LYS A 15 18.07 46.16 -12.93
N ARG A 16 17.16 45.52 -13.66
CA ARG A 16 15.90 44.98 -13.15
C ARG A 16 15.63 43.61 -13.76
N TRP A 17 15.17 42.69 -12.94
CA TRP A 17 14.72 41.38 -13.38
C TRP A 17 13.35 41.46 -14.06
N ASP A 18 13.19 40.74 -15.16
CA ASP A 18 11.93 40.54 -15.88
C ASP A 18 11.76 39.04 -16.12
N LYS A 19 10.57 38.50 -15.79
CA LYS A 19 10.23 37.09 -15.98
C LYS A 19 10.46 36.59 -17.42
N ARG A 20 10.40 37.48 -18.41
CA ARG A 20 10.62 37.16 -19.83
C ARG A 20 12.02 36.64 -20.10
N ILE A 21 13.02 37.10 -19.32
CA ILE A 21 14.41 36.64 -19.42
C ILE A 21 14.48 35.15 -19.09
N GLU A 22 13.79 34.68 -18.05
CA GLU A 22 13.76 33.25 -17.70
C GLU A 22 13.01 32.43 -18.74
N GLU A 23 11.90 32.95 -19.29
CA GLU A 23 11.13 32.26 -20.33
C GLU A 23 11.97 32.04 -21.59
N GLU A 24 12.76 33.04 -21.99
CA GLU A 24 13.71 32.94 -23.10
C GLU A 24 14.82 31.93 -22.81
N LEU A 25 15.45 32.00 -21.62
CA LEU A 25 16.51 31.06 -21.23
C LEU A 25 16.02 29.61 -21.21
N ILE A 26 14.84 29.35 -20.64
CA ILE A 26 14.25 28.00 -20.60
C ILE A 26 14.03 27.50 -22.04
N ARG A 27 13.54 28.36 -22.94
CA ARG A 27 13.34 28.00 -24.34
C ARG A 27 14.66 27.61 -25.03
N VAL A 28 15.71 28.40 -24.84
CA VAL A 28 17.05 28.10 -25.39
C VAL A 28 17.56 26.76 -24.84
N TRP A 29 17.45 26.51 -23.53
CA TRP A 29 17.88 25.25 -22.93
C TRP A 29 17.14 24.03 -23.45
N GLU A 30 15.85 24.18 -23.78
CA GLU A 30 15.05 23.13 -24.42
C GLU A 30 15.44 22.89 -25.88
N GLU A 31 15.68 23.96 -26.65
CA GLU A 31 16.12 23.87 -28.05
C GLU A 31 17.51 23.23 -28.18
N GLU A 32 18.39 23.47 -27.20
CA GLU A 32 19.75 22.89 -27.13
C GLU A 32 19.81 21.48 -26.52
N ASP A 33 18.68 20.96 -26.01
CA ASP A 33 18.61 19.67 -25.31
C ASP A 33 19.64 19.54 -24.16
N LEU A 34 19.86 20.66 -23.44
CA LEU A 34 20.98 20.84 -22.50
C LEU A 34 21.00 19.81 -21.36
N TYR A 35 19.84 19.25 -21.03
CA TYR A 35 19.67 18.34 -19.89
C TYR A 35 19.70 16.87 -20.26
N LYS A 36 19.87 16.54 -21.54
CA LYS A 36 20.03 15.17 -21.99
C LYS A 36 21.27 14.53 -21.37
N PHE A 37 21.09 13.33 -20.83
CA PHE A 37 22.19 12.62 -20.21
C PHE A 37 23.16 12.08 -21.25
N THR A 38 24.44 12.40 -21.12
CA THR A 38 25.54 11.83 -21.91
C THR A 38 26.54 11.15 -20.98
N TYR A 39 26.90 9.91 -21.31
CA TYR A 39 27.81 9.11 -20.48
C TYR A 39 29.24 9.19 -21.00
N ASP A 40 30.15 9.68 -20.16
CA ASP A 40 31.59 9.58 -20.38
C ASP A 40 32.19 8.56 -19.39
N PRO A 41 32.69 7.40 -19.86
CA PRO A 41 33.23 6.37 -18.98
C PRO A 41 34.50 6.81 -18.22
N ARG A 42 35.10 7.96 -18.54
CA ARG A 42 36.26 8.48 -17.80
C ARG A 42 35.86 9.27 -16.56
N LYS A 43 34.59 9.67 -16.44
CA LYS A 43 34.09 10.51 -15.34
C LYS A 43 33.37 9.66 -14.28
N PRO A 44 33.40 10.05 -13.01
CA PRO A 44 32.57 9.42 -11.98
C PRO A 44 31.08 9.65 -12.30
N ILE A 45 30.20 8.78 -11.79
CA ILE A 45 28.76 8.83 -12.07
C ILE A 45 27.97 8.93 -10.76
N ILE A 46 26.89 9.70 -10.79
CA ILE A 46 25.85 9.71 -9.76
C ILE A 46 24.47 9.65 -10.41
N VAL A 47 23.61 8.79 -9.88
CA VAL A 47 22.19 8.70 -10.25
C VAL A 47 21.37 9.31 -9.13
N ILE A 48 20.62 10.36 -9.42
CA ILE A 48 19.69 10.97 -8.48
C ILE A 48 18.29 10.45 -8.82
N ASP A 49 17.84 9.46 -8.06
CA ASP A 49 16.51 8.86 -8.19
C ASP A 49 15.47 9.82 -7.61
N THR A 50 14.91 10.68 -8.46
CA THR A 50 13.88 11.63 -8.04
C THR A 50 12.64 10.89 -7.59
N PRO A 51 11.99 11.28 -6.48
CA PRO A 51 10.68 10.73 -6.12
C PRO A 51 9.71 11.00 -7.26
N PRO A 52 9.25 9.97 -8.01
CA PRO A 52 8.37 10.21 -9.13
C PRO A 52 7.09 10.87 -8.59
N PRO A 53 6.73 12.07 -9.07
CA PRO A 53 5.64 12.83 -8.48
C PRO A 53 4.34 12.11 -8.77
N TYR A 54 3.52 11.95 -7.73
CA TYR A 54 2.21 11.36 -7.89
C TYR A 54 1.25 12.38 -8.53
N PRO A 55 0.54 12.06 -9.63
CA PRO A 55 -0.41 12.94 -10.31
C PRO A 55 -1.75 12.96 -9.58
N SER A 56 -1.74 13.24 -8.27
CA SER A 56 -2.94 13.31 -7.41
C SER A 56 -3.48 14.74 -7.26
N GLY A 57 -2.83 15.73 -7.87
CA GLY A 57 -3.22 17.13 -7.80
C GLY A 57 -2.15 18.08 -8.34
N LYS A 58 -2.38 19.38 -8.16
CA LYS A 58 -1.40 20.42 -8.51
C LYS A 58 -0.27 20.44 -7.48
N TRP A 59 0.97 20.63 -7.94
CA TRP A 59 2.09 20.88 -7.02
C TRP A 59 1.84 22.14 -6.19
N HIS A 60 1.98 21.99 -4.87
CA HIS A 60 2.08 23.11 -3.95
C HIS A 60 3.56 23.48 -3.73
N VAL A 61 3.82 24.54 -2.97
CA VAL A 61 5.17 25.07 -2.71
C VAL A 61 6.14 24.02 -2.14
N GLY A 62 5.64 23.00 -1.44
CA GLY A 62 6.47 21.89 -0.91
C GLY A 62 7.08 21.06 -2.03
N GLY A 63 6.28 20.67 -3.03
CA GLY A 63 6.78 19.95 -4.20
C GLY A 63 7.81 20.77 -4.98
N ALA A 64 7.53 22.06 -5.18
CA ALA A 64 8.47 22.96 -5.86
C ALA A 64 9.80 23.10 -5.09
N ALA A 65 9.74 23.33 -3.77
CA ALA A 65 10.94 23.46 -2.94
C ALA A 65 11.78 22.19 -2.93
N HIS A 66 11.16 21.01 -2.86
CA HIS A 66 11.85 19.73 -2.89
C HIS A 66 12.62 19.53 -4.21
N TYR A 67 11.95 19.76 -5.34
CA TYR A 67 12.57 19.59 -6.66
C TYR A 67 13.71 20.59 -6.93
N VAL A 68 13.57 21.84 -6.46
CA VAL A 68 14.65 22.84 -6.56
C VAL A 68 15.89 22.42 -5.76
N GLN A 69 15.74 21.82 -4.58
CA GLN A 69 16.88 21.32 -3.79
C GLN A 69 17.63 20.20 -4.52
N ILE A 70 16.88 19.29 -5.16
CA ILE A 70 17.45 18.22 -5.99
C ILE A 70 18.26 18.81 -7.14
N ASP A 71 17.72 19.84 -7.80
CA ASP A 71 18.39 20.54 -8.90
C ASP A 71 19.71 21.20 -8.48
N MET A 72 19.74 21.85 -7.32
CA MET A 72 20.97 22.44 -6.79
C MET A 72 22.08 21.39 -6.63
N VAL A 73 21.75 20.22 -6.10
CA VAL A 73 22.70 19.10 -5.95
C VAL A 73 23.14 18.58 -7.31
N ALA A 74 22.21 18.39 -8.25
CA ALA A 74 22.51 17.93 -9.59
C ALA A 74 23.49 18.87 -10.32
N ARG A 75 23.23 20.18 -10.28
CA ARG A 75 24.09 21.21 -10.87
C ARG A 75 25.47 21.23 -10.23
N TYR A 76 25.56 21.11 -8.90
CA TYR A 76 26.84 21.01 -8.20
C TYR A 76 27.70 19.85 -8.72
N PHE A 77 27.14 18.65 -8.83
CA PHE A 77 27.89 17.49 -9.34
C PHE A 77 28.29 17.64 -10.81
N ARG A 78 27.43 18.21 -11.66
CA ARG A 78 27.77 18.50 -13.07
C ARG A 78 28.94 19.48 -13.15
N MET A 79 28.93 20.55 -12.35
CA MET A 79 30.02 21.53 -12.28
C MET A 79 31.32 20.93 -11.72
N LYS A 80 31.23 19.88 -10.90
CA LYS A 80 32.38 19.07 -10.46
C LYS A 80 32.90 18.08 -11.52
N GLY A 81 32.28 18.01 -12.69
CA GLY A 81 32.70 17.14 -13.78
C GLY A 81 32.20 15.69 -13.68
N TRP A 82 31.14 15.42 -12.92
CA TRP A 82 30.53 14.09 -12.83
C TRP A 82 29.55 13.85 -13.99
N ASN A 83 29.36 12.58 -14.36
CA ASN A 83 28.17 12.14 -15.07
C ASN A 83 26.99 12.20 -14.07
N VAL A 84 26.00 13.06 -14.31
CA VAL A 84 24.86 13.22 -13.41
C VAL A 84 23.58 12.86 -14.14
N ARG A 85 23.00 11.72 -13.75
CA ARG A 85 21.69 11.29 -14.27
C ARG A 85 20.62 11.69 -13.27
N VAL A 86 19.71 12.55 -13.72
CA VAL A 86 18.54 12.98 -12.95
C VAL A 86 17.34 12.91 -13.88
N PRO A 87 16.61 11.80 -13.89
CA PRO A 87 15.41 11.67 -14.69
C PRO A 87 14.23 12.37 -13.99
N TRP A 88 13.29 12.89 -14.77
CA TRP A 88 11.95 13.26 -14.31
C TRP A 88 10.95 12.33 -14.99
N TYR A 89 10.12 11.65 -14.20
CA TYR A 89 9.01 10.84 -14.71
C TYR A 89 7.94 10.70 -13.62
N ALA A 90 6.66 10.66 -14.02
CA ALA A 90 5.53 10.58 -13.09
C ALA A 90 5.31 9.17 -12.53
N ASP A 91 4.84 9.08 -11.28
CA ASP A 91 4.31 7.83 -10.74
C ASP A 91 2.85 7.67 -11.15
N ARG A 92 2.62 6.88 -12.19
CA ARG A 92 1.33 6.77 -12.87
C ARG A 92 0.49 5.59 -12.38
N ASN A 93 0.95 4.80 -11.41
CA ASN A 93 0.22 3.61 -10.96
C ASN A 93 -0.67 3.88 -9.73
N GLY A 94 -1.69 3.05 -9.53
CA GLY A 94 -2.37 2.91 -8.24
C GLY A 94 -3.78 3.46 -8.12
N LEU A 95 -4.28 3.43 -6.89
CA LEU A 95 -5.67 3.74 -6.56
C LEU A 95 -6.08 5.21 -6.75
N PRO A 96 -5.25 6.23 -6.46
CA PRO A 96 -5.71 7.61 -6.59
C PRO A 96 -6.23 7.99 -7.99
N VAL A 97 -5.58 7.55 -9.08
CA VAL A 97 -6.11 7.76 -10.45
C VAL A 97 -7.43 7.04 -10.64
N GLU A 98 -7.54 5.80 -10.19
CA GLU A 98 -8.78 5.03 -10.31
C GLU A 98 -9.93 5.74 -9.58
N VAL A 99 -9.69 6.25 -8.36
CA VAL A 99 -10.69 7.01 -7.58
C VAL A 99 -11.04 8.34 -8.26
N ALA A 100 -10.06 9.03 -8.84
CA ALA A 100 -10.30 10.26 -9.58
C ALA A 100 -11.20 10.02 -10.80
N VAL A 101 -10.94 8.94 -11.55
CA VAL A 101 -11.77 8.49 -12.68
C VAL A 101 -13.16 8.08 -12.21
N GLU A 102 -13.27 7.25 -11.17
CA GLU A 102 -14.56 6.84 -10.61
C GLU A 102 -15.41 8.05 -10.22
N LYS A 103 -14.81 9.06 -9.58
CA LYS A 103 -15.51 10.30 -9.19
C LYS A 103 -15.89 11.17 -10.38
N LYS A 104 -14.96 11.39 -11.32
CA LYS A 104 -15.15 12.28 -12.48
C LYS A 104 -16.18 11.72 -13.46
N TYR A 105 -16.08 10.42 -13.76
CA TYR A 105 -16.94 9.75 -14.74
C TYR A 105 -18.14 9.06 -14.10
N LYS A 106 -18.26 9.08 -12.77
CA LYS A 106 -19.33 8.41 -12.00
C LYS A 106 -19.47 6.92 -12.35
N VAL A 107 -18.34 6.27 -12.58
CA VAL A 107 -18.25 4.83 -12.87
C VAL A 107 -17.77 4.09 -11.63
N ASN A 108 -18.09 2.80 -11.55
CA ASN A 108 -17.48 1.90 -10.57
C ASN A 108 -16.47 1.01 -11.30
N ALA A 109 -15.20 1.04 -10.87
CA ALA A 109 -14.13 0.30 -11.53
C ALA A 109 -14.41 -1.21 -11.54
N HIS A 110 -14.94 -1.75 -10.44
CA HIS A 110 -15.25 -3.18 -10.29
C HIS A 110 -16.38 -3.65 -11.18
N GLU A 111 -17.39 -2.81 -11.41
CA GLU A 111 -18.50 -3.12 -12.31
C GLU A 111 -18.06 -3.02 -13.77
N LEU A 112 -17.31 -1.97 -14.12
CA LEU A 112 -16.85 -1.75 -15.49
C LEU A 112 -15.83 -2.81 -15.91
N ALA A 113 -14.94 -3.22 -15.01
CA ALA A 113 -13.89 -4.20 -15.31
C ALA A 113 -14.34 -5.67 -15.22
N LYS A 114 -15.65 -5.95 -15.10
CA LYS A 114 -16.20 -7.32 -15.18
C LYS A 114 -15.94 -7.97 -16.53
N THR A 115 -15.98 -7.18 -17.61
CA THR A 115 -15.68 -7.65 -18.96
C THR A 115 -14.29 -7.19 -19.40
N ARG A 116 -13.70 -7.91 -20.35
CA ARG A 116 -12.39 -7.57 -20.93
C ARG A 116 -12.42 -6.16 -21.54
N GLU A 117 -13.44 -5.86 -22.32
CA GLU A 117 -13.63 -4.59 -23.02
C GLU A 117 -13.86 -3.45 -22.03
N GLY A 118 -14.64 -3.70 -20.98
CA GLY A 118 -14.90 -2.73 -19.93
C GLY A 118 -13.65 -2.43 -19.11
N ARG A 119 -12.83 -3.44 -18.76
CA ARG A 119 -11.53 -3.22 -18.11
C ARG A 119 -10.61 -2.39 -19.00
N LEU A 120 -10.50 -2.71 -20.29
CA LEU A 120 -9.69 -1.92 -21.24
C LEU A 120 -10.16 -0.45 -21.31
N ARG A 121 -11.47 -0.22 -21.39
CA ARG A 121 -12.05 1.14 -21.37
C ARG A 121 -11.72 1.87 -20.06
N PHE A 122 -11.79 1.20 -18.92
CA PHE A 122 -11.43 1.80 -17.63
C PHE A 122 -9.95 2.22 -17.59
N LEU A 123 -9.06 1.37 -18.09
CA LEU A 123 -7.62 1.68 -18.19
C LEU A 123 -7.37 2.88 -19.11
N GLU A 124 -8.08 2.99 -20.23
CA GLU A 124 -7.98 4.12 -21.14
C GLU A 124 -8.42 5.44 -20.47
N LEU A 125 -9.52 5.42 -19.70
CA LEU A 125 -9.96 6.59 -18.94
C LEU A 125 -8.90 7.03 -17.92
N CYS A 126 -8.30 6.09 -17.20
CA CYS A 126 -7.21 6.37 -16.26
C CYS A 126 -5.99 6.98 -16.96
N LYS A 127 -5.55 6.39 -18.07
CA LYS A 127 -4.42 6.89 -18.86
C LYS A 127 -4.66 8.34 -19.31
N ARG A 128 -5.85 8.64 -19.83
CA ARG A 128 -6.20 9.99 -20.30
C ARG A 128 -6.19 11.03 -19.18
N GLU A 129 -6.69 10.68 -17.99
CA GLU A 129 -6.63 11.59 -16.85
C GLU A 129 -5.19 11.84 -16.39
N LEU A 130 -4.36 10.79 -16.36
CA LEU A 130 -2.95 10.90 -16.01
C LEU A 130 -2.18 11.77 -17.00
N ASP A 131 -2.41 11.60 -18.30
CA ASP A 131 -1.77 12.40 -19.35
C ASP A 131 -2.07 13.89 -19.16
N ALA A 132 -3.30 14.25 -18.83
CA ALA A 132 -3.69 15.63 -18.58
C ALA A 132 -3.05 16.21 -17.32
N ILE A 133 -2.98 15.44 -16.23
CA ILE A 133 -2.36 15.89 -14.97
C ILE A 133 -0.84 16.00 -15.12
N GLU A 134 -0.20 15.02 -15.76
CA GLU A 134 1.24 15.03 -16.00
C GLU A 134 1.66 16.23 -16.85
N ALA A 135 0.90 16.57 -17.91
CA ALA A 135 1.19 17.72 -18.74
C ALA A 135 1.28 19.04 -17.93
N GLU A 136 0.39 19.21 -16.96
CA GLU A 136 0.41 20.37 -16.04
C GLU A 136 1.62 20.31 -15.09
N LEU A 137 1.96 19.13 -14.55
CA LEU A 137 3.13 18.96 -13.69
C LEU A 137 4.44 19.24 -14.44
N VAL A 138 4.58 18.74 -15.66
CA VAL A 138 5.74 18.99 -16.53
C VAL A 138 5.88 20.49 -16.80
N LYS A 139 4.77 21.20 -17.07
CA LYS A 139 4.79 22.65 -17.27
C LYS A 139 5.29 23.41 -16.05
N ILE A 140 4.84 23.02 -14.85
CA ILE A 140 5.29 23.63 -13.59
C ILE A 140 6.78 23.34 -13.37
N TRP A 141 7.19 22.07 -13.48
CA TRP A 141 8.57 21.64 -13.30
C TRP A 141 9.54 22.34 -14.27
N LYS A 142 9.21 22.41 -15.56
CA LYS A 142 10.00 23.13 -16.55
C LYS A 142 10.13 24.61 -16.20
N ARG A 143 9.05 25.25 -15.71
CA ARG A 143 9.09 26.66 -15.33
C ARG A 143 9.96 26.95 -14.11
N LEU A 144 10.16 25.96 -13.23
CA LEU A 144 11.13 26.03 -12.13
C LEU A 144 12.60 26.02 -12.61
N GLY A 145 12.85 25.74 -13.88
CA GLY A 145 14.21 25.72 -14.44
C GLY A 145 15.07 24.54 -13.95
N CYS A 146 14.43 23.45 -13.52
CA CYS A 146 15.13 22.26 -13.06
C CYS A 146 15.83 21.54 -14.24
N SER A 147 17.09 21.18 -14.05
CA SER A 147 17.99 20.59 -15.05
C SER A 147 17.87 19.06 -15.12
N PHE A 148 16.64 18.54 -15.25
CA PHE A 148 16.39 17.09 -15.29
C PHE A 148 16.06 16.67 -16.71
N GLU A 149 16.32 15.40 -17.03
CA GLU A 149 15.92 14.83 -18.30
C GLU A 149 14.47 14.33 -18.20
N TYR A 150 13.57 14.85 -19.04
CA TYR A 150 12.18 14.41 -19.02
C TYR A 150 12.00 13.05 -19.70
N TRP A 151 11.68 12.03 -18.92
CA TRP A 151 11.30 10.73 -19.41
C TRP A 151 9.77 10.64 -19.48
N LYS A 152 9.24 10.74 -20.70
CA LYS A 152 7.79 10.56 -20.97
C LYS A 152 7.28 9.18 -20.54
N ASP A 153 8.19 8.20 -20.47
CA ASP A 153 7.91 6.87 -19.94
C ASP A 153 7.84 6.91 -18.40
N GLY A 154 6.62 7.08 -17.88
CA GLY A 154 6.32 6.97 -16.44
C GLY A 154 6.32 5.52 -15.93
N THR A 155 5.91 5.35 -14.67
CA THR A 155 5.88 4.02 -14.01
C THR A 155 4.85 3.05 -14.62
N ASP A 156 3.94 3.54 -15.47
CA ASP A 156 2.99 2.72 -16.24
C ASP A 156 3.48 2.32 -17.65
N SER A 157 4.71 2.70 -18.01
CA SER A 157 5.32 2.33 -19.29
C SER A 157 5.66 0.84 -19.37
N PRO A 158 5.58 0.21 -20.56
CA PRO A 158 5.99 -1.20 -20.73
C PRO A 158 7.42 -1.47 -20.26
N THR A 159 8.30 -0.49 -20.41
CA THR A 159 9.71 -0.56 -20.00
C THR A 159 9.83 -0.67 -18.47
N TYR A 160 9.13 0.19 -17.72
CA TYR A 160 9.14 0.16 -16.26
C TYR A 160 8.48 -1.13 -15.75
N ARG A 161 7.29 -1.46 -16.26
CA ARG A 161 6.52 -2.65 -15.88
C ARG A 161 7.28 -3.95 -16.11
N ARG A 162 8.05 -4.04 -17.19
CA ARG A 162 8.95 -5.17 -17.46
C ARG A 162 9.97 -5.36 -16.33
N ILE A 163 10.56 -4.28 -15.82
CA ILE A 163 11.55 -4.37 -14.74
C ILE A 163 10.87 -4.85 -13.45
N THR A 164 9.74 -4.25 -13.07
CA THR A 164 8.95 -4.69 -11.91
C THR A 164 8.61 -6.18 -11.99
N GLN A 165 8.09 -6.63 -13.14
CA GLN A 165 7.74 -8.03 -13.36
C GLN A 165 8.96 -8.96 -13.31
N SER A 166 10.09 -8.53 -13.88
CA SER A 166 11.33 -9.33 -13.87
C SER A 166 11.85 -9.51 -12.44
N THR A 167 11.81 -8.47 -11.61
CA THR A 167 12.14 -8.56 -10.18
C THR A 167 11.18 -9.50 -9.45
N PHE A 168 9.87 -9.42 -9.70
CA PHE A 168 8.90 -10.35 -9.12
C PHE A 168 9.19 -11.80 -9.51
N ILE A 169 9.42 -12.07 -10.81
CA ILE A 169 9.68 -13.42 -11.32
C ILE A 169 10.91 -14.01 -10.63
N GLU A 170 11.97 -13.22 -10.47
CA GLU A 170 13.20 -13.64 -9.80
C GLU A 170 12.95 -13.95 -8.31
N LEU A 171 12.28 -13.06 -7.59
CA LEU A 171 11.94 -13.25 -6.18
C LEU A 171 11.00 -14.45 -5.96
N TRP A 172 10.08 -14.70 -6.90
CA TRP A 172 9.21 -15.87 -6.92
C TRP A 172 10.01 -17.16 -7.09
N LYS A 173 10.89 -17.22 -8.10
CA LYS A 173 11.77 -18.38 -8.36
C LYS A 173 12.68 -18.70 -7.16
N ARG A 174 13.05 -17.68 -6.38
CA ARG A 174 13.83 -17.80 -5.14
C ARG A 174 13.02 -18.17 -3.89
N GLY A 175 11.70 -18.30 -3.99
CA GLY A 175 10.84 -18.63 -2.85
C GLY A 175 10.70 -17.50 -1.81
N LEU A 176 10.98 -16.25 -2.22
CA LEU A 176 10.83 -15.05 -1.39
C LEU A 176 9.44 -14.44 -1.49
N ILE A 177 8.68 -14.83 -2.52
CA ILE A 177 7.26 -14.48 -2.67
C ILE A 177 6.43 -15.76 -2.56
N TYR A 178 5.34 -15.68 -1.82
CA TYR A 178 4.43 -16.79 -1.62
C TYR A 178 2.97 -16.33 -1.59
N GLU A 179 2.05 -17.24 -1.87
CA GLU A 179 0.61 -17.01 -1.72
C GLU A 179 0.17 -17.52 -0.34
N ALA A 180 -0.51 -16.68 0.43
CA ALA A 180 -1.11 -17.09 1.69
C ALA A 180 -2.49 -16.44 1.86
N GLU A 181 -3.37 -17.12 2.57
CA GLU A 181 -4.60 -16.52 3.08
C GLU A 181 -4.30 -15.99 4.47
N ARG A 182 -4.44 -14.68 4.65
CA ARG A 182 -4.15 -14.00 5.91
C ARG A 182 -5.20 -12.92 6.19
N PRO A 183 -5.43 -12.59 7.47
CA PRO A 183 -6.16 -11.37 7.80
C PRO A 183 -5.37 -10.17 7.26
N VAL A 184 -6.07 -9.27 6.59
CA VAL A 184 -5.50 -8.01 6.11
C VAL A 184 -6.41 -6.85 6.44
N ASN A 185 -5.82 -5.66 6.51
CA ASN A 185 -6.60 -4.43 6.52
C ASN A 185 -7.25 -4.22 5.15
N TRP A 186 -8.57 -4.10 5.12
CA TRP A 186 -9.34 -4.07 3.89
C TRP A 186 -10.25 -2.85 3.84
N CYS A 187 -10.25 -2.18 2.70
CA CYS A 187 -11.20 -1.11 2.43
C CYS A 187 -12.43 -1.67 1.69
N PRO A 188 -13.62 -1.75 2.30
CA PRO A 188 -14.80 -2.31 1.65
C PRO A 188 -15.31 -1.46 0.48
N ARG A 189 -15.06 -0.14 0.51
CA ARG A 189 -15.37 0.77 -0.60
C ARG A 189 -14.46 0.52 -1.79
N CYS A 190 -13.14 0.52 -1.56
CA CYS A 190 -12.15 0.35 -2.63
C CYS A 190 -11.98 -1.11 -3.05
N ARG A 191 -12.47 -2.05 -2.23
CA ARG A 191 -12.31 -3.50 -2.37
C ARG A 191 -10.86 -3.89 -2.62
N THR A 192 -9.99 -3.41 -1.74
CA THR A 192 -8.56 -3.71 -1.80
C THR A 192 -7.95 -3.74 -0.41
N THR A 193 -6.92 -4.56 -0.29
CA THR A 193 -5.99 -4.62 0.82
C THR A 193 -5.25 -3.29 0.97
N LEU A 194 -5.02 -2.88 2.22
CA LEU A 194 -4.21 -1.73 2.61
C LEU A 194 -3.03 -2.21 3.46
N SER A 195 -1.84 -1.65 3.23
CA SER A 195 -0.71 -1.82 4.16
C SER A 195 -0.91 -1.00 5.44
N GLU A 196 -0.15 -1.28 6.50
CA GLU A 196 -0.19 -0.47 7.74
C GLU A 196 0.10 1.02 7.49
N ALA A 197 1.02 1.34 6.57
CA ALA A 197 1.34 2.70 6.17
C ALA A 197 0.18 3.41 5.43
N GLU A 198 -0.86 2.69 5.00
CA GLU A 198 -2.01 3.21 4.29
C GLU A 198 -3.24 3.42 5.21
N ILE A 199 -3.07 3.29 6.53
CA ILE A 199 -4.14 3.46 7.52
C ILE A 199 -3.97 4.80 8.23
N GLU A 200 -5.03 5.60 8.22
CA GLU A 200 -5.14 6.79 9.05
C GLU A 200 -6.13 6.54 10.19
N TYR A 201 -6.03 7.33 11.24
CA TYR A 201 -6.96 7.28 12.37
C TYR A 201 -7.81 8.53 12.38
N LYS A 202 -9.12 8.34 12.52
CA LYS A 202 -10.09 9.42 12.67
C LYS A 202 -10.75 9.31 14.04
N GLU A 203 -10.70 10.40 14.80
CA GLU A 203 -11.43 10.50 16.05
C GLU A 203 -12.93 10.58 15.76
N GLU A 204 -13.70 9.66 16.33
CA GLU A 204 -15.15 9.62 16.21
C GLU A 204 -15.82 9.47 17.58
N LYS A 205 -17.02 10.05 17.71
CA LYS A 205 -17.90 9.77 18.83
C LYS A 205 -18.64 8.46 18.55
N GLY A 206 -18.58 7.53 19.50
CA GLY A 206 -19.22 6.23 19.42
C GLY A 206 -19.90 5.85 20.74
N TYR A 207 -20.36 4.61 20.82
CA TYR A 207 -20.96 4.05 22.01
C TYR A 207 -20.27 2.75 22.40
N LEU A 208 -20.11 2.53 23.69
CA LEU A 208 -19.84 1.24 24.29
C LEU A 208 -21.16 0.61 24.74
N TYR A 209 -21.50 -0.54 24.17
CA TYR A 209 -22.75 -1.26 24.40
C TYR A 209 -22.52 -2.38 25.40
N TYR A 210 -23.34 -2.45 26.45
CA TYR A 210 -23.27 -3.46 27.49
C TYR A 210 -24.38 -4.49 27.26
N VAL A 211 -24.01 -5.70 26.82
CA VAL A 211 -24.94 -6.73 26.35
C VAL A 211 -24.95 -7.91 27.32
N LYS A 212 -26.13 -8.45 27.62
CA LYS A 212 -26.32 -9.66 28.43
C LYS A 212 -26.04 -10.93 27.63
N TRP A 213 -25.32 -11.85 28.26
CA TRP A 213 -24.99 -13.18 27.76
C TRP A 213 -25.35 -14.21 28.84
N LYS A 214 -25.58 -15.46 28.45
CA LYS A 214 -25.86 -16.55 29.39
C LYS A 214 -24.71 -17.53 29.42
N VAL A 215 -24.32 -17.96 30.61
CA VAL A 215 -23.39 -19.08 30.80
C VAL A 215 -24.19 -20.37 30.67
N LYS A 216 -23.83 -21.23 29.72
CA LYS A 216 -24.60 -22.44 29.38
C LYS A 216 -24.80 -23.35 30.59
N GLU A 217 -23.72 -23.61 31.33
CA GLU A 217 -23.68 -24.60 32.40
C GLU A 217 -24.44 -24.16 33.65
N THR A 218 -24.51 -22.86 33.93
CA THR A 218 -25.10 -22.32 35.17
C THR A 218 -26.38 -21.53 34.95
N GLY A 219 -26.66 -21.09 33.71
CA GLY A 219 -27.73 -20.13 33.42
C GLY A 219 -27.44 -18.71 33.93
N GLU A 220 -26.24 -18.47 34.49
CA GLU A 220 -25.81 -17.17 35.01
C GLU A 220 -25.78 -16.13 33.89
N GLU A 221 -26.28 -14.92 34.17
CA GLU A 221 -26.16 -13.79 33.25
C GLU A 221 -24.83 -13.07 33.47
N ILE A 222 -24.04 -12.92 32.41
CA ILE A 222 -22.83 -12.09 32.38
C ILE A 222 -23.04 -10.92 31.42
N VAL A 223 -22.36 -9.80 31.66
CA VAL A 223 -22.45 -8.60 30.81
C VAL A 223 -21.12 -8.36 30.12
N ILE A 224 -21.15 -8.21 28.80
CA ILE A 224 -19.97 -7.94 27.97
C ILE A 224 -20.12 -6.55 27.34
N ALA A 225 -19.04 -5.76 27.37
CA ALA A 225 -18.98 -4.45 26.75
C ALA A 225 -18.36 -4.55 25.35
N THR A 226 -18.96 -3.90 24.34
CA THR A 226 -18.41 -3.86 22.98
C THR A 226 -18.74 -2.56 22.25
N THR A 227 -17.83 -2.11 21.38
CA THR A 227 -18.06 -0.98 20.46
C THR A 227 -18.59 -1.43 19.10
N ARG A 228 -18.60 -2.74 18.84
CA ARG A 228 -19.02 -3.35 17.57
C ARG A 228 -20.10 -4.43 17.79
N PRO A 229 -21.31 -4.06 18.27
CA PRO A 229 -22.36 -5.04 18.54
C PRO A 229 -22.78 -5.81 17.28
N GLU A 230 -22.56 -5.27 16.07
CA GLU A 230 -22.81 -5.97 14.81
C GLU A 230 -21.95 -7.24 14.62
N LEU A 231 -20.88 -7.38 15.41
CA LEU A 231 -19.97 -8.53 15.39
C LEU A 231 -20.26 -9.58 16.47
N ILE A 232 -21.32 -9.43 17.26
CA ILE A 232 -21.75 -10.45 18.22
C ILE A 232 -21.92 -11.80 17.51
N GLY A 233 -22.50 -11.80 16.31
CA GLY A 233 -22.68 -13.00 15.50
C GLY A 233 -21.38 -13.65 14.97
N ALA A 234 -20.23 -12.99 15.12
CA ALA A 234 -18.90 -13.47 14.75
C ALA A 234 -18.08 -13.97 15.94
N THR A 235 -18.67 -13.99 17.14
CA THR A 235 -17.97 -14.40 18.37
C THR A 235 -17.57 -15.86 18.28
N VAL A 236 -16.32 -16.15 18.65
CA VAL A 236 -15.77 -17.52 18.68
C VAL A 236 -15.25 -17.92 20.06
N ALA A 237 -15.09 -16.96 20.97
CA ALA A 237 -14.84 -17.18 22.39
C ALA A 237 -15.28 -15.95 23.20
N VAL A 238 -15.38 -16.13 24.52
CA VAL A 238 -15.41 -15.03 25.49
C VAL A 238 -14.14 -15.12 26.31
N ALA A 239 -13.44 -14.01 26.54
CA ALA A 239 -12.16 -13.99 27.24
C ALA A 239 -12.21 -13.11 28.49
N TYR A 240 -11.56 -13.56 29.56
CA TYR A 240 -11.33 -12.78 30.78
C TYR A 240 -9.88 -12.90 31.23
N ASN A 241 -9.41 -11.95 32.03
CA ASN A 241 -8.05 -12.00 32.57
C ASN A 241 -7.94 -13.06 33.69
N PRO A 242 -6.96 -13.97 33.69
CA PRO A 242 -6.80 -14.97 34.75
C PRO A 242 -6.62 -14.37 36.15
N GLU A 243 -6.15 -13.13 36.28
CA GLU A 243 -6.02 -12.44 37.58
C GLU A 243 -7.32 -11.78 38.06
N ASP A 244 -8.35 -11.69 37.20
CA ASP A 244 -9.65 -11.12 37.56
C ASP A 244 -10.48 -12.12 38.37
N SER A 245 -10.51 -11.93 39.70
CA SER A 245 -11.22 -12.80 40.63
C SER A 245 -12.73 -12.86 40.39
N ARG A 246 -13.32 -11.88 39.69
CA ARG A 246 -14.75 -11.83 39.38
C ARG A 246 -15.19 -12.93 38.41
N TYR A 247 -14.27 -13.47 37.59
CA TYR A 247 -14.59 -14.39 36.49
C TYR A 247 -13.88 -15.74 36.56
N LYS A 248 -13.05 -16.00 37.59
CA LYS A 248 -12.32 -17.27 37.76
C LYS A 248 -13.25 -18.50 37.78
N HIS A 249 -14.48 -18.35 38.24
CA HIS A 249 -15.49 -19.43 38.26
C HIS A 249 -16.05 -19.77 36.87
N LEU A 250 -15.71 -19.01 35.83
CA LEU A 250 -16.13 -19.25 34.44
C LEU A 250 -15.16 -20.15 33.66
N LYS A 251 -14.02 -20.52 34.25
CA LYS A 251 -13.03 -21.40 33.63
C LYS A 251 -13.66 -22.71 33.14
N GLY A 252 -13.47 -23.02 31.86
CA GLY A 252 -13.95 -24.25 31.22
C GLY A 252 -15.45 -24.27 30.92
N LYS A 253 -16.17 -23.15 31.13
CA LYS A 253 -17.59 -23.01 30.79
C LYS A 253 -17.78 -22.43 29.39
N HIS A 254 -19.04 -22.35 28.95
CA HIS A 254 -19.42 -21.81 27.66
C HIS A 254 -20.40 -20.65 27.81
N ALA A 255 -20.28 -19.65 26.94
CA ALA A 255 -21.24 -18.58 26.81
C ALA A 255 -22.16 -18.84 25.61
N ILE A 256 -23.44 -18.50 25.74
CA ILE A 256 -24.40 -18.52 24.64
C ILE A 256 -24.39 -17.15 23.97
N VAL A 257 -24.10 -17.13 22.67
CA VAL A 257 -24.05 -15.90 21.88
C VAL A 257 -25.47 -15.33 21.72
N PRO A 258 -25.75 -14.11 22.22
CA PRO A 258 -27.10 -13.56 22.20
C PRO A 258 -27.59 -13.37 20.76
N LEU A 259 -28.88 -13.63 20.53
CA LEU A 259 -29.56 -13.58 19.22
C LEU A 259 -29.23 -14.70 18.25
N TYR A 260 -28.12 -15.40 18.44
CA TYR A 260 -27.66 -16.48 17.55
C TYR A 260 -27.72 -17.87 18.19
N GLU A 261 -27.80 -17.93 19.53
CA GLU A 261 -28.07 -19.14 20.32
C GLU A 261 -27.08 -20.31 20.11
N TYR A 262 -25.87 -20.02 19.60
CA TYR A 262 -24.77 -20.97 19.57
C TYR A 262 -23.80 -20.72 20.73
N GLU A 263 -23.00 -21.75 21.04
CA GLU A 263 -22.12 -21.77 22.19
C GLU A 263 -20.69 -21.43 21.79
N VAL A 264 -20.00 -20.69 22.65
CA VAL A 264 -18.58 -20.37 22.51
C VAL A 264 -17.86 -20.63 23.84
N PRO A 265 -16.60 -21.11 23.81
CA PRO A 265 -15.83 -21.34 25.04
C PRO A 265 -15.54 -20.02 25.76
N ILE A 266 -15.51 -20.06 27.09
CA ILE A 266 -14.97 -18.99 27.94
C ILE A 266 -13.52 -19.33 28.27
N ILE A 267 -12.58 -18.49 27.83
CA ILE A 267 -11.13 -18.70 27.92
C ILE A 267 -10.45 -17.68 28.83
N GLU A 268 -9.31 -18.06 29.38
CA GLU A 268 -8.42 -17.18 30.13
C GLU A 268 -7.39 -16.55 29.18
N HIS A 269 -7.23 -15.23 29.22
CA HIS A 269 -6.22 -14.54 28.40
C HIS A 269 -5.67 -13.31 29.13
N SER A 270 -4.35 -13.26 29.32
CA SER A 270 -3.69 -12.22 30.14
C SER A 270 -3.72 -10.82 29.52
N SER A 271 -4.01 -10.71 28.23
CA SER A 271 -4.10 -9.42 27.53
C SER A 271 -5.40 -8.66 27.77
N ILE A 272 -6.40 -9.30 28.38
CA ILE A 272 -7.69 -8.66 28.68
C ILE A 272 -7.49 -7.68 29.83
N ASP A 273 -7.91 -6.43 29.64
CA ASP A 273 -7.85 -5.40 30.68
C ASP A 273 -9.05 -5.54 31.63
N PRO A 274 -8.85 -5.89 32.92
CA PRO A 274 -9.94 -6.02 33.89
C PRO A 274 -10.66 -4.69 34.18
N SER A 275 -10.00 -3.56 33.93
CA SER A 275 -10.51 -2.22 34.23
C SER A 275 -11.40 -1.65 33.12
N PHE A 276 -11.32 -2.17 31.90
CA PHE A 276 -12.09 -1.69 30.76
C PHE A 276 -13.46 -2.37 30.67
N GLY A 277 -14.52 -1.56 30.57
CA GLY A 277 -15.90 -2.04 30.44
C GLY A 277 -16.30 -2.93 31.63
N THR A 278 -16.43 -4.24 31.37
CA THR A 278 -16.77 -5.23 32.40
C THR A 278 -15.59 -6.08 32.85
N GLY A 279 -14.44 -6.04 32.16
CA GLY A 279 -13.30 -6.95 32.38
C GLY A 279 -13.45 -8.33 31.71
N ILE A 280 -14.55 -8.54 30.99
CA ILE A 280 -14.80 -9.71 30.15
C ILE A 280 -15.16 -9.25 28.73
N MET A 281 -14.58 -9.90 27.72
CA MET A 281 -14.60 -9.45 26.33
C MET A 281 -15.13 -10.54 25.40
N MET A 282 -15.95 -10.18 24.41
CA MET A 282 -16.28 -11.07 23.30
C MET A 282 -15.10 -11.09 22.32
N VAL A 283 -14.62 -12.28 21.98
CA VAL A 283 -13.58 -12.46 20.96
C VAL A 283 -14.29 -12.72 19.63
N SER A 284 -14.49 -11.65 18.87
CA SER A 284 -15.20 -11.68 17.60
C SER A 284 -14.20 -11.79 16.46
N THR A 285 -14.41 -12.75 15.57
CA THR A 285 -13.53 -12.93 14.42
C THR A 285 -13.43 -11.63 13.62
N TYR A 286 -12.22 -11.09 13.56
CA TYR A 286 -11.88 -9.85 12.84
C TYR A 286 -12.59 -8.59 13.34
N GLY A 287 -12.91 -8.53 14.64
CA GLY A 287 -13.33 -7.28 15.27
C GLY A 287 -12.23 -6.23 15.27
N ASP A 288 -11.05 -6.65 15.72
CA ASP A 288 -9.77 -5.94 15.59
C ASP A 288 -8.58 -6.93 15.51
N TRP A 289 -7.35 -6.39 15.57
CA TRP A 289 -6.13 -7.20 15.58
C TRP A 289 -5.88 -7.91 16.91
N HIS A 290 -6.49 -7.47 18.01
CA HIS A 290 -6.43 -8.14 19.31
C HIS A 290 -7.25 -9.43 19.30
N ASP A 291 -8.45 -9.36 18.73
CA ASP A 291 -9.30 -10.52 18.49
C ASP A 291 -8.59 -11.57 17.64
N GLU A 292 -7.96 -11.16 16.53
CA GLU A 292 -7.22 -12.08 15.65
C GLU A 292 -6.11 -12.80 16.42
N MET A 293 -5.32 -12.06 17.20
CA MET A 293 -4.22 -12.61 17.98
C MET A 293 -4.73 -13.70 18.93
N ILE A 294 -5.80 -13.42 19.67
CA ILE A 294 -6.42 -14.38 20.61
C ILE A 294 -6.96 -15.60 19.84
N VAL A 295 -7.67 -15.39 18.72
CA VAL A 295 -8.21 -16.47 17.89
C VAL A 295 -7.10 -17.41 17.42
N LYS A 296 -5.97 -16.84 17.00
CA LYS A 296 -4.82 -17.60 16.52
C LYS A 296 -4.11 -18.35 17.65
N GLU A 297 -3.83 -17.68 18.77
CA GLU A 297 -3.15 -18.29 19.94
C GLU A 297 -3.98 -19.43 20.55
N ALA A 298 -5.29 -19.25 20.64
CA ALA A 298 -6.21 -20.26 21.18
C ALA A 298 -6.61 -21.34 20.15
N GLY A 299 -6.15 -21.25 18.88
CA GLY A 299 -6.48 -22.22 17.84
C GLY A 299 -7.97 -22.27 17.47
N LEU A 300 -8.68 -21.15 17.63
CA LEU A 300 -10.11 -21.04 17.38
C LEU A 300 -10.40 -20.96 15.86
N LYS A 301 -11.52 -21.56 15.44
CA LYS A 301 -11.96 -21.49 14.04
C LYS A 301 -12.63 -20.14 13.77
N PRO A 302 -12.12 -19.33 12.81
CA PRO A 302 -12.72 -18.03 12.50
C PRO A 302 -14.16 -18.14 11.99
N ARG A 303 -15.04 -17.24 12.43
CA ARG A 303 -16.42 -17.07 11.96
C ARG A 303 -16.59 -15.72 11.27
N VAL A 304 -16.41 -15.69 9.96
CA VAL A 304 -16.42 -14.45 9.17
C VAL A 304 -17.85 -14.06 8.78
N ILE A 305 -18.32 -12.91 9.26
CA ILE A 305 -19.68 -12.43 8.94
C ILE A 305 -19.73 -11.18 8.07
N ILE A 306 -18.59 -10.53 7.80
CA ILE A 306 -18.48 -9.36 6.91
C ILE A 306 -17.84 -9.81 5.59
N GLU A 307 -18.51 -9.50 4.48
CA GLU A 307 -18.01 -9.77 3.13
C GLU A 307 -17.06 -8.66 2.65
N PRO A 308 -16.20 -8.94 1.65
CA PRO A 308 -15.29 -7.95 1.07
C PRO A 308 -15.97 -6.69 0.49
N ASN A 309 -17.28 -6.70 0.28
CA ASN A 309 -18.05 -5.54 -0.18
C ASN A 309 -18.53 -4.64 0.98
N GLY A 310 -18.21 -4.97 2.24
CA GLY A 310 -18.66 -4.26 3.45
C GLY A 310 -20.11 -4.54 3.85
N LYS A 311 -20.70 -5.64 3.36
CA LYS A 311 -22.03 -6.11 3.74
C LYS A 311 -21.93 -7.35 4.61
N MET A 312 -22.96 -7.56 5.41
CA MET A 312 -23.09 -8.74 6.24
C MET A 312 -23.40 -9.96 5.37
N SER A 313 -22.67 -11.06 5.55
CA SER A 313 -22.87 -12.34 4.88
C SER A 313 -24.12 -13.07 5.38
N GLY A 314 -24.46 -14.20 4.76
CA GLY A 314 -25.54 -15.08 5.24
C GLY A 314 -25.34 -15.61 6.67
N LEU A 315 -24.09 -15.73 7.14
CA LEU A 315 -23.78 -16.16 8.50
C LEU A 315 -24.17 -15.13 9.58
N ALA A 316 -24.43 -13.88 9.17
CA ALA A 316 -24.90 -12.82 10.06
C ALA A 316 -26.40 -12.94 10.39
N GLY A 317 -27.12 -13.91 9.81
CA GLY A 317 -28.53 -14.16 10.09
C GLY A 317 -29.42 -13.00 9.63
N PHE A 318 -30.23 -12.45 10.53
CA PHE A 318 -31.16 -11.36 10.25
C PHE A 318 -30.50 -10.05 9.78
N LEU A 319 -29.18 -9.93 9.94
CA LEU A 319 -28.40 -8.79 9.46
C LEU A 319 -27.93 -8.93 7.99
N ALA A 320 -28.12 -10.10 7.37
CA ALA A 320 -27.58 -10.41 6.04
C ALA A 320 -27.96 -9.35 4.98
N GLY A 321 -26.99 -8.96 4.16
CA GLY A 321 -27.14 -7.97 3.09
C GLY A 321 -27.09 -6.50 3.53
N LEU A 322 -27.20 -6.22 4.84
CA LEU A 322 -27.03 -4.86 5.38
C LEU A 322 -25.55 -4.44 5.30
N SER A 323 -25.30 -3.14 5.15
CA SER A 323 -23.97 -2.56 5.40
C SER A 323 -23.64 -2.62 6.88
N VAL A 324 -22.36 -2.73 7.27
CA VAL A 324 -21.89 -2.75 8.67
C VAL A 324 -22.55 -1.68 9.55
N ARG A 325 -22.64 -0.43 9.09
CA ARG A 325 -23.29 0.66 9.85
C ARG A 325 -24.78 0.39 10.14
N LYS A 326 -25.53 0.01 9.11
CA LYS A 326 -26.95 -0.37 9.25
C LYS A 326 -27.14 -1.62 10.10
N ALA A 327 -26.19 -2.57 10.02
CA ALA A 327 -26.21 -3.77 10.83
C ALA A 327 -26.02 -3.43 12.32
N ARG A 328 -25.12 -2.48 12.63
CA ARG A 328 -24.93 -1.93 13.99
C ARG A 328 -26.19 -1.26 14.52
N GLU A 329 -26.83 -0.40 13.73
CA GLU A 329 -28.10 0.24 14.10
C GLU A 329 -29.18 -0.84 14.38
N LYS A 330 -29.30 -1.84 13.49
CA LYS A 330 -30.35 -2.86 13.59
C LYS A 330 -30.15 -3.83 14.76
N ILE A 331 -28.92 -4.28 15.03
CA ILE A 331 -28.68 -5.20 16.14
C ILE A 331 -28.93 -4.54 17.50
N VAL A 332 -28.61 -3.25 17.63
CA VAL A 332 -28.86 -2.49 18.87
C VAL A 332 -30.36 -2.41 19.16
N GLU A 333 -31.17 -2.07 18.14
CA GLU A 333 -32.64 -2.07 18.24
C GLU A 333 -33.17 -3.44 18.71
N VAL A 334 -32.70 -4.54 18.11
CA VAL A 334 -33.13 -5.90 18.47
C VAL A 334 -32.67 -6.30 19.87
N LEU A 335 -31.50 -5.86 20.31
CA LEU A 335 -31.01 -6.09 21.68
C LEU A 335 -31.85 -5.32 22.71
N GLU A 336 -32.27 -4.09 22.41
CA GLU A 336 -33.17 -3.29 23.25
C GLU A 336 -34.56 -3.94 23.33
N GLU A 337 -35.15 -4.32 22.20
CA GLU A 337 -36.46 -5.00 22.13
C GLU A 337 -36.49 -6.30 22.95
N LYS A 338 -35.39 -7.05 22.96
CA LYS A 338 -35.26 -8.30 23.71
C LYS A 338 -34.79 -8.12 25.16
N GLY A 339 -34.59 -6.88 25.61
CA GLY A 339 -34.10 -6.59 26.97
C GLY A 339 -32.69 -7.11 27.25
N LEU A 340 -31.88 -7.33 26.20
CA LEU A 340 -30.50 -7.82 26.29
C LEU A 340 -29.49 -6.67 26.40
N LEU A 341 -29.86 -5.44 26.00
CA LEU A 341 -29.02 -4.26 26.19
C LEU A 341 -29.21 -3.67 27.60
N VAL A 342 -28.13 -3.62 28.38
CA VAL A 342 -28.14 -3.08 29.76
C VAL A 342 -28.01 -1.56 29.76
N LYS A 343 -27.03 -1.03 29.03
CA LYS A 343 -26.80 0.41 28.86
C LYS A 343 -25.96 0.69 27.62
N ARG A 344 -25.96 1.95 27.20
CA ARG A 344 -25.03 2.53 26.22
C ARG A 344 -24.25 3.66 26.89
N GLU A 345 -22.96 3.72 26.63
CA GLU A 345 -22.06 4.71 27.21
C GLU A 345 -21.34 5.44 26.08
N GLU A 346 -21.36 6.78 26.08
CA GLU A 346 -20.68 7.56 25.04
C GLU A 346 -19.16 7.48 25.22
N ILE A 347 -18.45 7.23 24.12
CA ILE A 347 -17.00 7.18 24.10
C ILE A 347 -16.44 8.01 22.93
N GLN A 348 -15.22 8.50 23.10
CA GLN A 348 -14.39 8.98 21.99
C GLN A 348 -13.35 7.92 21.69
N HIS A 349 -13.23 7.55 20.43
CA HIS A 349 -12.24 6.56 20.01
C HIS A 349 -11.68 6.86 18.62
N ASN A 350 -10.50 6.32 18.35
CA ASN A 350 -9.85 6.42 17.06
C ASN A 350 -10.26 5.25 16.18
N VAL A 351 -10.99 5.54 15.11
CA VAL A 351 -11.40 4.55 14.11
C VAL A 351 -10.35 4.52 12.99
N PRO A 352 -9.78 3.35 12.67
CA PRO A 352 -8.89 3.23 11.53
C PRO A 352 -9.69 3.36 10.23
N VAL A 353 -9.24 4.25 9.35
CA VAL A 353 -9.87 4.58 8.08
C VAL A 353 -8.86 4.50 6.93
N CYS A 354 -9.35 4.21 5.73
CA CYS A 354 -8.51 4.25 4.53
C CYS A 354 -8.00 5.68 4.28
N TRP A 355 -6.68 5.86 4.16
CA TRP A 355 -6.04 7.16 3.92
C TRP A 355 -6.65 7.95 2.73
N ARG A 356 -7.07 7.25 1.67
CA ARG A 356 -7.64 7.87 0.46
C ARG A 356 -9.11 8.21 0.59
N CYS A 357 -9.90 7.22 0.98
CA CYS A 357 -11.35 7.27 0.82
C CYS A 357 -12.10 7.54 2.13
N LYS A 358 -11.37 7.52 3.25
CA LYS A 358 -11.82 7.73 4.64
C LYS A 358 -12.92 6.78 5.12
N THR A 359 -13.18 5.70 4.37
CA THR A 359 -14.06 4.62 4.80
C THR A 359 -13.38 3.82 5.91
N PRO A 360 -14.09 3.46 7.00
CA PRO A 360 -13.57 2.56 8.03
C PRO A 360 -13.03 1.27 7.40
N ILE A 361 -11.89 0.80 7.92
CA ILE A 361 -11.30 -0.45 7.48
C ILE A 361 -12.00 -1.63 8.15
N GLU A 362 -12.00 -2.76 7.47
CA GLU A 362 -12.38 -4.06 8.03
C GLU A 362 -11.15 -4.97 8.03
N ILE A 363 -11.14 -5.97 8.90
CA ILE A 363 -10.17 -7.06 8.81
C ILE A 363 -10.88 -8.23 8.12
N ILE A 364 -10.34 -8.71 7.00
CA ILE A 364 -10.88 -9.88 6.31
C ILE A 364 -9.74 -10.80 5.89
N HIS A 365 -10.07 -12.07 5.66
CA HIS A 365 -9.14 -12.98 5.01
C HIS A 365 -9.19 -12.78 3.50
N VAL A 366 -8.02 -12.54 2.93
CA VAL A 366 -7.82 -12.56 1.49
C VAL A 366 -6.60 -13.39 1.18
N LYS A 367 -6.71 -14.12 0.07
CA LYS A 367 -5.57 -14.80 -0.52
C LYS A 367 -4.73 -13.77 -1.26
N GLU A 368 -3.58 -13.41 -0.73
CA GLU A 368 -2.67 -12.42 -1.33
C GLU A 368 -1.28 -13.00 -1.55
N TYR A 369 -0.49 -12.34 -2.39
CA TYR A 369 0.93 -12.60 -2.53
C TYR A 369 1.70 -11.73 -1.54
N PHE A 370 2.58 -12.37 -0.78
CA PHE A 370 3.39 -11.74 0.24
C PHE A 370 4.86 -11.82 -0.13
N LEU A 371 5.57 -10.70 0.01
CA LEU A 371 7.03 -10.65 -0.04
C LEU A 371 7.59 -10.85 1.37
N LYS A 372 8.46 -11.85 1.54
CA LYS A 372 9.18 -12.07 2.79
C LYS A 372 10.04 -10.86 3.13
N GLN A 373 9.79 -10.27 4.30
CA GLN A 373 10.59 -9.18 4.86
C GLN A 373 10.93 -9.40 6.32
N MET A 374 10.15 -10.20 7.05
CA MET A 374 10.35 -10.43 8.48
C MET A 374 11.70 -11.08 8.78
N GLU A 375 12.11 -12.05 7.97
CA GLU A 375 13.41 -12.72 8.11
C GLU A 375 14.61 -11.84 7.70
N PHE A 376 14.36 -10.72 7.01
CA PHE A 376 15.40 -9.80 6.53
C PHE A 376 15.57 -8.56 7.41
N LYS A 377 14.82 -8.41 8.50
CA LYS A 377 14.90 -7.23 9.39
C LYS A 377 16.32 -6.88 9.80
N GLU A 378 17.09 -7.86 10.27
CA GLU A 378 18.46 -7.63 10.71
C GLU A 378 19.40 -7.23 9.57
N GLU A 379 19.20 -7.79 8.38
CA GLU A 379 19.99 -7.40 7.21
C GLU A 379 19.62 -5.99 6.72
N LEU A 380 18.34 -5.64 6.74
CA LEU A 380 17.87 -4.29 6.44
C LEU A 380 18.48 -3.27 7.41
N LYS A 381 18.52 -3.56 8.72
CA LYS A 381 19.18 -2.70 9.72
C LYS A 381 20.67 -2.49 9.40
N LYS A 382 21.40 -3.56 9.04
CA LYS A 382 22.81 -3.45 8.62
C LYS A 382 22.97 -2.55 7.41
N ILE A 383 22.09 -2.66 6.40
CA ILE A 383 22.09 -1.78 5.22
C ILE A 383 21.84 -0.34 5.67
N VAL A 384 20.83 -0.11 6.51
CA VAL A 384 20.52 1.23 7.06
C VAL A 384 21.73 1.84 7.75
N HIS A 385 22.54 1.08 8.50
CA HIS A 385 23.76 1.61 9.12
C HIS A 385 24.84 2.03 8.13
N ARG A 386 24.93 1.37 6.97
CA ARG A 386 25.87 1.74 5.88
C ARG A 386 25.41 2.96 5.09
N MET A 387 24.10 3.22 5.05
CA MET A 387 23.55 4.37 4.33
C MET A 387 23.96 5.71 4.94
N GLN A 388 24.18 6.71 4.08
CA GLN A 388 24.34 8.10 4.50
C GLN A 388 22.97 8.79 4.52
N ILE A 389 22.36 8.89 5.71
CA ILE A 389 21.04 9.50 5.90
C ILE A 389 21.20 10.92 6.46
N LYS A 390 20.53 11.90 5.85
CA LYS A 390 20.52 13.30 6.28
C LYS A 390 19.08 13.82 6.40
N PRO A 391 18.70 14.45 7.53
CA PRO A 391 19.45 14.52 8.80
C PRO A 391 19.59 13.15 9.48
N GLU A 392 20.65 12.99 10.28
CA GLU A 392 21.03 11.70 10.88
C GLU A 392 19.93 11.09 11.77
N LYS A 393 19.13 11.92 12.45
CA LYS A 393 17.98 11.48 13.25
C LYS A 393 16.95 10.63 12.47
N HIS A 394 16.89 10.75 11.15
CA HIS A 394 15.98 9.94 10.33
C HIS A 394 16.44 8.50 10.18
N ARG A 395 17.72 8.20 10.44
CA ARG A 395 18.19 6.82 10.57
C ARG A 395 17.42 6.08 11.66
N GLN A 396 17.26 6.71 12.83
CA GLN A 396 16.55 6.08 13.95
C GLN A 396 15.09 5.82 13.60
N LYS A 397 14.40 6.78 12.96
CA LYS A 397 13.02 6.58 12.50
C LYS A 397 12.86 5.37 11.58
N LEU A 398 13.80 5.18 10.65
CA LEU A 398 13.77 4.03 9.73
C LEU A 398 14.06 2.71 10.48
N LEU A 399 14.97 2.72 11.45
CA LEU A 399 15.24 1.55 12.31
C LEU A 399 14.01 1.18 13.16
N ASP A 400 13.37 2.16 13.79
CA ASP A 400 12.15 1.98 14.59
C ASP A 400 11.02 1.40 13.73
N TRP A 401 10.87 1.89 12.50
CA TRP A 401 9.89 1.36 11.55
C TRP A 401 10.20 -0.09 11.15
N ILE A 402 11.46 -0.44 10.84
CA ILE A 402 11.85 -1.83 10.53
C ILE A 402 11.53 -2.74 11.73
N GLU A 403 11.79 -2.28 12.94
CA GLU A 403 11.48 -3.03 14.16
C GLU A 403 9.97 -3.27 14.29
N SER A 404 9.15 -2.25 14.02
CA SER A 404 7.70 -2.33 14.20
C SER A 404 6.96 -3.22 13.20
N ILE A 405 7.57 -3.64 12.09
CA ILE A 405 6.93 -4.51 11.08
C ILE A 405 6.50 -5.84 11.72
N LYS A 406 5.22 -6.21 11.64
CA LYS A 406 4.72 -7.48 12.22
C LYS A 406 4.38 -8.55 11.19
N MET A 407 4.33 -8.20 9.92
CA MET A 407 3.92 -9.09 8.84
C MET A 407 4.78 -8.95 7.60
N ASP A 408 4.79 -10.00 6.78
CA ASP A 408 5.33 -9.91 5.43
C ASP A 408 4.49 -8.95 4.58
N TRP A 409 5.11 -8.31 3.58
CA TRP A 409 4.47 -7.23 2.83
C TRP A 409 3.45 -7.81 1.84
N PRO A 410 2.14 -7.50 1.95
CA PRO A 410 1.19 -7.84 0.91
C PRO A 410 1.47 -6.99 -0.34
N ILE A 411 1.92 -7.63 -1.42
CA ILE A 411 2.35 -6.94 -2.66
C ILE A 411 1.31 -6.99 -3.78
N SER A 412 0.18 -7.66 -3.58
CA SER A 412 -0.90 -7.74 -4.57
C SER A 412 -2.13 -6.91 -4.19
N ARG A 413 -2.85 -6.43 -5.19
CA ARG A 413 -4.04 -5.59 -5.05
C ARG A 413 -5.11 -6.01 -6.04
N THR A 414 -6.36 -6.06 -5.57
CA THR A 414 -7.55 -6.29 -6.41
C THR A 414 -7.99 -5.00 -7.08
N ARG A 415 -7.09 -4.42 -7.89
CA ARG A 415 -7.25 -3.16 -8.63
C ARG A 415 -6.87 -3.36 -10.11
N TYR A 416 -6.97 -2.30 -10.91
CA TYR A 416 -6.89 -2.41 -12.36
C TYR A 416 -5.71 -1.65 -12.99
N TYR A 417 -5.46 -0.41 -12.54
CA TYR A 417 -4.42 0.48 -13.04
C TYR A 417 -3.15 0.36 -12.19
N GLY A 418 -2.40 -0.71 -12.42
CA GLY A 418 -1.08 -0.96 -11.84
C GLY A 418 -0.36 -2.00 -12.67
N THR A 419 0.88 -2.32 -12.33
CA THR A 419 1.60 -3.38 -13.03
C THR A 419 0.96 -4.73 -12.75
N GLU A 420 0.59 -5.46 -13.80
CA GLU A 420 0.01 -6.79 -13.68
C GLU A 420 0.99 -7.79 -13.05
N ILE A 421 0.49 -8.70 -12.22
CA ILE A 421 1.29 -9.78 -11.65
C ILE A 421 1.50 -10.85 -12.73
N PRO A 422 2.74 -11.18 -13.15
CA PRO A 422 3.03 -12.05 -14.29
C PRO A 422 2.90 -13.54 -13.90
N LEU A 423 1.70 -13.98 -13.52
CA LEU A 423 1.44 -15.31 -12.99
C LEU A 423 0.23 -15.97 -13.64
N TRP A 424 0.33 -17.27 -13.91
CA TRP A 424 -0.79 -18.12 -14.33
C TRP A 424 -0.99 -19.27 -13.34
N THR A 425 -2.24 -19.59 -13.01
CA THR A 425 -2.60 -20.72 -12.15
C THR A 425 -3.17 -21.85 -13.00
N CYS A 426 -2.58 -23.05 -12.91
CA CYS A 426 -3.17 -24.24 -13.52
C CYS A 426 -4.37 -24.72 -12.70
N LYS A 427 -5.57 -24.73 -13.30
CA LYS A 427 -6.80 -25.21 -12.66
C LYS A 427 -6.81 -26.70 -12.34
N LYS A 428 -6.02 -27.51 -13.07
CA LYS A 428 -5.97 -28.96 -12.87
C LYS A 428 -5.12 -29.36 -11.65
N CYS A 429 -3.93 -28.79 -11.49
CA CYS A 429 -3.00 -29.19 -10.42
C CYS A 429 -2.72 -28.09 -9.39
N GLY A 430 -3.29 -26.90 -9.53
CA GLY A 430 -3.06 -25.76 -8.63
C GLY A 430 -1.71 -25.06 -8.80
N ALA A 431 -0.83 -25.53 -9.69
CA ALA A 431 0.51 -24.97 -9.87
C ALA A 431 0.46 -23.49 -10.30
N LYS A 432 1.31 -22.70 -9.67
CA LYS A 432 1.53 -21.27 -9.94
C LYS A 432 2.75 -21.15 -10.86
N LEU A 433 2.54 -20.64 -12.06
CA LEU A 433 3.52 -20.58 -13.14
C LEU A 433 3.89 -19.13 -13.40
N VAL A 434 5.19 -18.82 -13.36
CA VAL A 434 5.75 -17.52 -13.75
C VAL A 434 6.59 -17.69 -15.01
N PRO A 435 6.52 -16.74 -15.98
CA PRO A 435 7.26 -16.85 -17.24
C PRO A 435 8.73 -16.47 -17.05
N GLU A 436 9.50 -16.48 -18.14
CA GLU A 436 10.86 -15.92 -18.12
C GLU A 436 10.82 -14.39 -18.06
N PRO A 437 11.76 -13.76 -17.32
CA PRO A 437 11.86 -12.30 -17.20
C PRO A 437 12.26 -11.66 -18.54
N GLY A 438 12.14 -10.32 -18.65
CA GLY A 438 12.60 -9.56 -19.82
C GLY A 438 11.52 -9.15 -20.83
N ARG A 439 10.27 -9.54 -20.63
CA ARG A 439 9.10 -8.98 -21.33
C ARG A 439 8.07 -8.49 -20.31
N TYR A 440 7.28 -7.49 -20.68
CA TYR A 440 6.06 -7.11 -19.95
C TYR A 440 4.88 -7.99 -20.40
N TYR A 441 4.24 -8.65 -19.44
CA TYR A 441 3.13 -9.58 -19.60
C TYR A 441 1.84 -9.01 -19.03
N ARG A 442 0.70 -9.34 -19.64
CA ARG A 442 -0.63 -8.94 -19.13
C ARG A 442 -1.53 -10.18 -18.97
N PRO A 443 -1.39 -10.96 -17.88
CA PRO A 443 -1.96 -12.31 -17.81
C PRO A 443 -3.49 -12.38 -17.90
N TRP A 444 -4.20 -11.36 -17.43
CA TRP A 444 -5.66 -11.29 -17.54
C TRP A 444 -6.15 -11.04 -18.98
N LEU A 445 -5.27 -10.63 -19.89
CA LEU A 445 -5.57 -10.23 -21.27
C LEU A 445 -4.94 -11.17 -22.31
N GLU A 446 -3.72 -11.62 -22.05
CA GLU A 446 -2.89 -12.41 -22.95
C GLU A 446 -3.07 -13.92 -22.74
N GLU A 447 -2.82 -14.70 -23.78
CA GLU A 447 -2.73 -16.14 -23.64
C GLU A 447 -1.53 -16.55 -22.76
N PRO A 448 -1.64 -17.67 -22.03
CA PRO A 448 -0.53 -18.25 -21.30
C PRO A 448 0.69 -18.50 -22.21
N PRO A 449 1.92 -18.16 -21.77
CA PRO A 449 3.14 -18.39 -22.56
C PRO A 449 3.42 -19.86 -22.90
N TRP A 450 2.80 -20.80 -22.19
CA TRP A 450 2.97 -22.24 -22.38
C TRP A 450 1.82 -22.85 -23.20
N SER A 451 2.12 -23.85 -24.03
CA SER A 451 1.11 -24.65 -24.74
C SER A 451 0.42 -25.69 -23.83
N LYS A 452 1.08 -26.09 -22.74
CA LYS A 452 0.57 -26.99 -21.70
C LYS A 452 1.19 -26.63 -20.35
N CYS A 453 0.53 -26.99 -19.26
CA CYS A 453 1.07 -26.85 -17.91
C CYS A 453 2.40 -27.60 -17.81
N PRO A 454 3.51 -26.93 -17.47
CA PRO A 454 4.81 -27.57 -17.28
C PRO A 454 4.81 -28.62 -16.15
N ASN A 455 3.90 -28.50 -15.17
CA ASN A 455 3.86 -29.38 -14.01
C ASN A 455 3.03 -30.66 -14.24
N CYS A 456 1.86 -30.57 -14.89
CA CYS A 456 0.91 -31.69 -15.00
C CYS A 456 0.46 -32.01 -16.43
N GLY A 457 0.98 -31.30 -17.44
CA GLY A 457 0.62 -31.50 -18.84
C GLY A 457 -0.78 -31.06 -19.24
N ALA A 458 -1.56 -30.43 -18.35
CA ALA A 458 -2.88 -29.89 -18.70
C ALA A 458 -2.80 -28.93 -19.89
N PRO A 459 -3.77 -28.94 -20.80
CA PRO A 459 -3.74 -28.08 -21.98
C PRO A 459 -3.90 -26.59 -21.60
N ARG A 460 -3.51 -25.68 -22.50
CA ARG A 460 -3.38 -24.23 -22.25
C ARG A 460 -4.62 -23.60 -21.62
N GLU A 461 -5.82 -24.02 -22.00
CA GLU A 461 -7.09 -23.49 -21.51
C GLU A 461 -7.30 -23.69 -20.00
N HIS A 462 -6.54 -24.58 -19.37
CA HIS A 462 -6.56 -24.76 -17.91
C HIS A 462 -5.65 -23.77 -17.17
N LEU A 463 -4.89 -22.93 -17.88
CA LEU A 463 -4.00 -21.94 -17.28
C LEU A 463 -4.70 -20.58 -17.22
N GLU A 464 -5.17 -20.18 -16.04
CA GLU A 464 -5.83 -18.87 -15.84
C GLU A 464 -4.80 -17.83 -15.41
N GLY A 465 -4.71 -16.72 -16.16
CA GLY A 465 -3.86 -15.59 -15.82
C GLY A 465 -4.37 -14.79 -14.61
N GLU A 466 -3.44 -14.30 -13.81
CA GLU A 466 -3.74 -13.47 -12.64
C GLU A 466 -4.41 -12.15 -13.04
N LYS A 467 -5.44 -11.76 -12.28
CA LYS A 467 -6.26 -10.56 -12.54
C LYS A 467 -5.81 -9.37 -11.71
N ARG A 468 -5.15 -9.63 -10.57
CA ARG A 468 -4.60 -8.62 -9.66
C ARG A 468 -3.40 -7.90 -10.28
N VAL A 469 -3.14 -6.73 -9.71
CA VAL A 469 -1.97 -5.90 -9.99
C VAL A 469 -1.10 -5.80 -8.75
N PHE A 470 0.13 -5.33 -8.90
CA PHE A 470 0.99 -5.03 -7.77
C PHE A 470 0.48 -3.84 -6.96
N ASP A 471 0.88 -3.83 -5.69
CA ASP A 471 0.90 -2.63 -4.87
C ASP A 471 1.70 -1.52 -5.56
N THR A 472 1.20 -0.29 -5.52
CA THR A 472 1.91 0.86 -6.11
C THR A 472 3.27 1.03 -5.50
N TRP A 473 3.41 0.78 -4.19
CA TRP A 473 4.70 0.87 -3.50
C TRP A 473 5.69 -0.22 -3.94
N PHE A 474 5.19 -1.38 -4.42
CA PHE A 474 6.04 -2.40 -5.03
C PHE A 474 6.60 -1.88 -6.36
N ASP A 475 5.77 -1.24 -7.18
CA ASP A 475 6.23 -0.54 -8.38
C ASP A 475 7.22 0.59 -8.05
N SER A 476 6.90 1.49 -7.12
CA SER A 476 7.77 2.63 -6.77
C SER A 476 9.10 2.17 -6.15
N SER A 477 9.17 0.99 -5.53
CA SER A 477 10.44 0.43 -5.03
C SER A 477 11.47 0.14 -6.13
N ILE A 478 11.02 0.03 -7.39
CA ILE A 478 11.84 -0.26 -8.58
C ILE A 478 12.48 1.00 -9.16
N SER A 479 12.11 2.20 -8.69
CA SER A 479 12.51 3.50 -9.26
C SER A 479 14.03 3.62 -9.44
N VAL A 480 14.79 3.22 -8.42
CA VAL A 480 16.25 3.28 -8.43
C VAL A 480 16.87 2.34 -9.46
N LEU A 481 16.28 1.16 -9.68
CA LEU A 481 16.73 0.21 -10.72
C LEU A 481 16.43 0.77 -12.12
N TYR A 482 15.26 1.37 -12.29
CA TYR A 482 14.88 2.02 -13.54
C TYR A 482 15.79 3.20 -13.89
N ALA A 483 16.03 4.11 -12.93
CA ALA A 483 16.87 5.30 -13.09
C ALA A 483 18.34 4.95 -13.34
N SER A 484 18.85 3.87 -12.73
CA SER A 484 20.23 3.41 -12.89
C SER A 484 20.46 2.57 -14.15
N GLY A 485 19.42 2.28 -14.93
CA GLY A 485 19.56 1.58 -16.21
C GLY A 485 19.53 0.05 -16.11
N TYR A 486 19.04 -0.51 -15.01
CA TYR A 486 18.89 -1.97 -14.87
C TYR A 486 18.12 -2.58 -16.05
N MET A 487 18.65 -3.66 -16.64
CA MET A 487 18.15 -4.32 -17.86
C MET A 487 18.09 -3.47 -19.14
N ARG A 488 18.70 -2.27 -19.15
CA ARG A 488 18.74 -1.37 -20.31
C ARG A 488 20.15 -0.90 -20.66
N GLU A 489 20.95 -0.60 -19.65
CA GLU A 489 22.28 0.02 -19.75
C GLU A 489 23.20 -0.64 -18.72
N GLN A 490 23.60 -1.88 -18.99
CA GLN A 490 24.32 -2.74 -18.04
C GLN A 490 25.62 -2.08 -17.52
N ASP A 491 26.42 -1.48 -18.40
CA ASP A 491 27.68 -0.82 -18.02
C ASP A 491 27.48 0.33 -17.03
N ILE A 492 26.39 1.09 -17.18
CA ILE A 492 26.04 2.19 -16.28
C ILE A 492 25.55 1.63 -14.95
N PHE A 493 24.66 0.63 -15.01
CA PHE A 493 24.13 -0.03 -13.82
C PHE A 493 25.25 -0.62 -12.96
N GLU A 494 26.12 -1.44 -13.54
CA GLU A 494 27.25 -2.05 -12.83
C GLU A 494 28.18 -0.99 -12.22
N ARG A 495 28.45 0.10 -12.95
CA ARG A 495 29.28 1.18 -12.43
C ARG A 495 28.64 1.88 -11.22
N VAL A 496 27.34 2.17 -11.28
CA VAL A 496 26.60 2.81 -10.18
C VAL A 496 26.61 1.95 -8.92
N PHE A 497 26.54 0.62 -9.07
CA PHE A 497 26.51 -0.35 -7.96
C PHE A 497 27.88 -1.01 -7.67
N SER A 498 28.98 -0.52 -8.25
CA SER A 498 30.31 -1.12 -8.10
C SER A 498 30.97 -0.95 -6.73
N GLY A 499 30.51 0.02 -5.93
CA GLY A 499 31.04 0.32 -4.59
C GLY A 499 30.24 -0.33 -3.46
N GLU A 500 30.78 -0.27 -2.24
CA GLU A 500 30.08 -0.73 -1.02
C GLU A 500 28.77 0.04 -0.79
N ILE A 501 28.77 1.34 -1.11
CA ILE A 501 27.58 2.19 -1.16
C ILE A 501 27.36 2.57 -2.62
N PRO A 502 26.20 2.25 -3.23
CA PRO A 502 25.89 2.67 -4.58
C PRO A 502 25.96 4.19 -4.74
N TRP A 503 26.42 4.66 -5.90
CA TRP A 503 26.42 6.10 -6.25
C TRP A 503 25.02 6.58 -6.64
N THR A 504 24.05 6.34 -5.76
CA THR A 504 22.65 6.72 -5.90
C THR A 504 22.27 7.70 -4.79
N LEU A 505 21.61 8.79 -5.15
CA LEU A 505 21.01 9.74 -4.19
C LEU A 505 19.49 9.63 -4.26
N ARG A 506 18.83 9.47 -3.11
CA ARG A 506 17.36 9.40 -2.99
C ARG A 506 16.83 10.54 -2.13
N PRO A 507 16.54 11.71 -2.73
CA PRO A 507 15.98 12.86 -2.01
C PRO A 507 14.49 12.65 -1.76
N GLN A 508 14.08 12.48 -0.50
CA GLN A 508 12.69 12.18 -0.12
C GLN A 508 12.21 13.15 0.97
N GLY A 509 10.88 13.30 1.04
CA GLY A 509 10.23 13.88 2.22
C GLY A 509 10.40 13.01 3.46
N VAL A 510 9.89 13.48 4.60
CA VAL A 510 9.90 12.67 5.85
C VAL A 510 8.75 11.66 5.87
N ASP A 511 7.70 11.95 5.12
CA ASP A 511 6.44 11.22 5.00
C ASP A 511 6.53 9.93 4.18
#